data_AF-A0A4Y8UKD7-F1
#
_entry.id   AF-A0A4Y8UKD7-F1
#
_cell.length_a   1.000
_cell.length_b   1.000
_cell.length_c   1.000
_cell.angle_alpha   90.00
_cell.angle_beta   90.00
_cell.angle_gamma   90.00
#
_symmetry.space_group_name_H-M   'P 1'
#
loop_
_entity.id
_entity.type
_entity.pdbx_description
1 polymer ?
#
loop_
_entity_poly.entity_id
_entity_poly.type
_entity_poly.pdbx_seq_one_letter_code
_entity_poly.pdbx_strand_id
1 'polypeptide(L)' 'MLKKLARQTMPFGRYAGRVLIDLPEEYLLWFRRRGFPSGELGLLLALALEIHSNGQRRLLDPLRSPGCTAQFNADDRRD' A
#
# COMPACT_ATOMS: atom_id res chain seq x y z
N MET A 1 -7.32 -13.30 5.04
CA MET A 1 -6.89 -11.91 5.29
C MET A 1 -6.14 -11.27 4.12
N LEU A 2 -4.98 -11.78 3.68
CA LEU A 2 -4.11 -11.08 2.70
C LEU A 2 -4.72 -10.88 1.30
N LYS A 3 -5.51 -11.84 0.79
CA LYS A 3 -6.18 -11.72 -0.52
C LYS A 3 -7.20 -10.58 -0.58
N LYS A 4 -7.81 -10.22 0.57
CA LYS A 4 -8.71 -9.08 0.66
C LYS A 4 -7.91 -7.80 0.44
N LEU A 5 -6.81 -7.59 1.16
CA LEU A 5 -5.95 -6.40 0.98
C LEU A 5 -5.54 -6.16 -0.48
N ALA A 6 -5.16 -7.24 -1.18
CA ALA A 6 -4.72 -7.19 -2.58
C ALA A 6 -5.87 -7.00 -3.60
N ARG A 7 -7.14 -7.14 -3.19
CA ARG A 7 -8.32 -6.94 -4.04
C ARG A 7 -9.16 -5.74 -3.63
N GLN A 8 -9.01 -5.33 -2.39
CA GLN A 8 -9.78 -4.25 -1.81
C GLN A 8 -9.27 -2.94 -2.40
N THR A 9 -10.20 -2.16 -2.94
CA THR A 9 -9.91 -0.83 -3.45
C THR A 9 -10.22 0.21 -2.40
N MET A 10 -9.48 1.31 -2.41
CA MET A 10 -9.77 2.47 -1.59
C MET A 10 -11.17 3.00 -1.97
N PRO A 11 -12.13 3.13 -1.02
CA PRO A 11 -13.48 3.59 -1.33
C PRO A 11 -13.61 5.12 -1.33
N PHE A 12 -12.59 5.86 -0.84
CA PHE A 12 -12.63 7.32 -0.73
C PHE A 12 -11.23 7.94 -0.84
N GLY A 13 -11.17 9.25 -1.05
CA GLY A 13 -9.93 10.02 -1.16
C GLY A 13 -9.38 10.12 -2.58
N ARG A 14 -8.12 10.59 -2.70
CA ARG A 14 -7.46 10.84 -3.99
C ARG A 14 -7.19 9.56 -4.80
N TYR A 15 -7.09 8.42 -4.11
CA TYR A 15 -6.80 7.12 -4.71
C TYR A 15 -8.02 6.19 -4.75
N ALA A 16 -9.23 6.75 -4.72
CA ALA A 16 -10.46 5.98 -4.83
C ALA A 16 -10.43 5.08 -6.09
N GLY A 17 -10.77 3.80 -5.92
CA GLY A 17 -10.73 2.80 -6.99
C GLY A 17 -9.36 2.12 -7.22
N ARG A 18 -8.28 2.53 -6.53
CA ARG A 18 -7.01 1.78 -6.52
C ARG A 18 -6.93 0.78 -5.40
N VAL A 19 -6.20 -0.30 -5.62
CA VAL A 19 -5.94 -1.34 -4.62
C VAL A 19 -5.09 -0.77 -3.48
N LEU A 20 -5.40 -1.13 -2.23
CA LEU A 20 -4.67 -0.66 -1.04
C LEU A 20 -3.15 -0.89 -1.11
N ILE A 21 -2.71 -2.02 -1.65
CA ILE A 21 -1.28 -2.36 -1.78
C ILE A 21 -0.56 -1.57 -2.89
N ASP A 22 -1.32 -0.91 -3.76
CA ASP A 22 -0.79 -0.05 -4.81
C ASP A 22 -0.69 1.42 -4.38
N LEU A 23 -1.25 1.75 -3.21
CA LEU A 23 -1.15 3.09 -2.64
C LEU A 23 0.32 3.44 -2.36
N PRO A 24 0.73 4.70 -2.62
CA PRO A 24 2.07 5.14 -2.30
C PRO A 24 2.27 5.22 -0.79
N GLU A 25 3.50 4.95 -0.34
CA GLU A 25 3.86 4.94 1.09
C GLU A 25 3.55 6.29 1.75
N GLU A 26 3.86 7.41 1.10
CA GLU A 26 3.59 8.75 1.62
C GLU A 26 2.12 8.96 2.01
N TYR A 27 1.19 8.38 1.23
CA TYR A 27 -0.24 8.46 1.50
C TYR A 27 -0.64 7.64 2.72
N LEU A 28 -0.04 6.46 2.87
CA LEU A 28 -0.22 5.60 4.03
C LEU A 28 0.41 6.22 5.29
N LEU A 29 1.57 6.87 5.17
CA LEU A 29 2.26 7.58 6.25
C LEU A 29 1.48 8.82 6.70
N TRP A 30 0.85 9.53 5.77
CA TRP A 30 -0.09 10.61 6.07
C TRP A 30 -1.29 10.09 6.86
N PHE A 31 -1.85 8.95 6.49
CA PHE A 31 -2.91 8.30 7.27
C PHE A 31 -2.42 7.85 8.65
N ARG A 32 -1.19 7.34 8.79
CA ARG A 32 -0.61 7.02 10.10
C ARG A 32 -0.50 8.24 11.01
N ARG A 33 -0.18 9.42 10.44
CA ARG A 33 -0.11 10.69 11.18
C ARG A 33 -1.49 11.26 11.50
N ARG A 34 -2.46 11.13 10.59
CA ARG A 34 -3.83 11.65 10.77
C ARG A 34 -4.73 10.72 11.59
N GLY A 35 -4.41 9.44 11.63
CA GLY A 35 -5.23 8.37 12.20
C GLY A 35 -5.92 7.55 11.10
N PHE A 36 -5.79 6.22 11.20
CA PHE A 36 -6.51 5.31 10.33
C PHE A 36 -8.01 5.27 10.72
N PRO A 37 -8.92 5.17 9.73
CA PRO A 37 -10.34 5.01 10.03
C PRO A 37 -10.59 3.68 10.77
N SER A 38 -11.41 3.70 11.81
CA SER A 38 -11.75 2.49 12.56
C SER A 38 -12.47 1.45 11.70
N GLY A 39 -12.14 0.17 11.92
CA GLY A 39 -12.74 -0.97 11.22
C GLY A 39 -11.76 -1.73 10.32
N GLU A 40 -12.28 -2.59 9.44
CA GLU A 40 -11.47 -3.44 8.56
C GLU A 40 -10.56 -2.61 7.63
N LEU A 41 -11.02 -1.42 7.21
CA LEU A 41 -10.26 -0.55 6.30
C LEU A 41 -8.99 0.03 6.94
N GLY A 42 -9.06 0.49 8.20
CA GLY A 42 -7.88 0.98 8.91
C GLY A 42 -6.86 -0.10 9.19
N LEU A 43 -7.33 -1.30 9.54
CA LEU A 43 -6.47 -2.47 9.71
C LEU A 43 -5.74 -2.81 8.40
N LEU A 44 -6.46 -2.79 7.26
CA LEU A 44 -5.88 -3.03 5.94
C LEU A 44 -4.87 -1.95 5.55
N LEU A 45 -5.14 -0.67 5.85
CA LEU A 45 -4.21 0.44 5.60
C LEU A 45 -2.94 0.33 6.45
N ALA A 46 -3.07 -0.01 7.74
CA ALA A 46 -1.94 -0.24 8.63
C ALA A 46 -1.08 -1.40 8.13
N LEU A 47 -1.72 -2.50 7.72
CA LEU A 47 -1.02 -3.66 7.15
C LEU A 47 -0.33 -3.32 5.83
N ALA A 48 -0.98 -2.55 4.95
CA ALA A 48 -0.35 -2.06 3.72
C ALA A 48 0.89 -1.22 4.03
N LEU A 49 0.79 -0.31 4.99
CA LEU A 49 1.90 0.53 5.40
C LEU A 49 3.06 -0.30 5.96
N GLU A 50 2.77 -1.32 6.74
CA GLU A 50 3.78 -2.22 7.28
C GLU A 50 4.49 -2.99 6.17
N ILE A 51 3.77 -3.48 5.16
CA ILE A 51 4.36 -4.14 3.99
C ILE A 51 5.25 -3.19 3.18
N HIS A 52 4.81 -1.94 3.00
CA HIS A 52 5.59 -0.89 2.31
C HIS A 52 6.83 -0.51 3.11
N SER A 53 6.68 -0.23 4.41
CA SER A 53 7.76 0.17 5.33
C SER A 53 8.82 -0.92 5.50
N ASN A 54 8.45 -2.19 5.37
CA ASN A 54 9.40 -3.30 5.41
C ASN A 54 10.08 -3.56 4.05
N GLY A 55 9.77 -2.81 3.00
CA GLY A 55 10.36 -2.98 1.65
C GLY A 55 10.00 -4.33 0.99
N GLN A 56 9.05 -5.08 1.56
CA GLN A 56 8.68 -6.43 1.10
C GLN A 56 7.77 -6.41 -0.12
N ARG A 57 7.47 -5.23 -0.68
CA ARG A 57 6.75 -5.09 -1.94
C ARG A 57 7.40 -5.91 -3.07
N ARG A 58 8.73 -6.02 -3.05
CA ARG A 58 9.54 -6.82 -3.99
C ARG A 58 9.43 -8.33 -3.80
N LEU A 59 9.08 -8.80 -2.60
CA LEU A 59 8.80 -10.22 -2.34
C LEU A 59 7.43 -10.65 -2.89
N LEU A 60 6.53 -9.70 -3.13
CA LEU A 60 5.22 -9.92 -3.73
C LEU A 60 5.24 -9.81 -5.27
N ASP A 61 6.31 -9.24 -5.83
CA ASP A 61 6.57 -9.13 -7.28
C ASP A 61 6.50 -10.48 -8.03
N PRO A 62 7.10 -11.58 -7.55
CA PRO A 62 7.00 -12.88 -8.22
C PRO A 62 5.57 -13.46 -8.27
N LEU A 63 4.65 -12.98 -7.43
CA LEU A 63 3.24 -13.35 -7.48
C LEU A 63 2.43 -12.47 -8.45
N ARG A 64 3.03 -11.41 -9.01
CA ARG A 64 2.37 -10.40 -9.85
C ARG A 64 2.55 -10.62 -11.36
N SER A 65 3.00 -11.81 -11.78
CA SER A 65 3.44 -12.20 -13.14
C SER A 65 4.82 -11.64 -13.55
N PRO A 66 5.67 -12.47 -14.18
CA PRO A 66 6.98 -12.06 -14.67
C PRO A 66 6.82 -11.22 -15.93
N GLY A 67 6.81 -9.90 -15.82
CA GLY A 67 6.85 -9.04 -17.01
C GLY A 67 6.48 -7.58 -16.83
N CYS A 68 5.84 -7.19 -15.72
CA CYS A 68 5.47 -5.79 -15.51
C CYS A 68 6.30 -5.19 -14.37
N THR A 69 7.56 -4.90 -14.68
CA THR A 69 8.43 -4.05 -13.87
C THR A 69 7.84 -2.64 -13.82
N ALA A 70 6.90 -2.40 -12.92
CA ALA A 70 6.57 -1.05 -12.51
C ALA A 70 7.65 -0.61 -11.53
N GLN A 71 8.68 0.04 -12.05
CA GLN A 71 9.62 0.85 -11.27
C GLN A 71 8.83 1.89 -10.48
N PHE A 72 8.49 1.57 -9.24
CA PHE A 72 8.33 2.58 -8.21
C PHE A 72 9.68 2.74 -7.56
N ASN A 73 10.44 3.68 -8.10
CA ASN A 73 11.76 4.08 -7.63
C ASN A 73 11.70 4.40 -6.15
N ALA A 74 12.57 3.74 -5.39
CA ALA A 74 12.94 4.09 -4.02
C ALA A 74 13.88 5.31 -4.03
N ASP A 75 13.44 6.38 -4.68
CA ASP A 75 14.19 7.63 -4.86
C ASP A 75 13.31 8.79 -4.38
N ASP A 76 13.25 9.00 -3.05
CA ASP A 76 13.02 10.31 -2.43
C ASP A 76 13.25 10.27 -0.89
N ARG A 77 14.42 10.78 -0.45
CA ARG A 77 14.84 11.22 0.91
C ARG A 77 15.15 10.14 1.96
N ARG A 78 16.34 9.96 2.57
CA ARG A 78 17.58 10.76 2.73
C ARG A 78 17.33 12.26 2.92
N ASP A 79 16.91 12.63 4.12
CA ASP A 79 17.61 13.60 4.97
C ASP A 79 17.39 13.20 6.44
#